data_AF-A0A9E3C3I7-F1
#
_entry.id   AF-A0A9E3C3I7-F1
#
_cell.length_a   1.000
_cell.length_b   1.000
_cell.length_c   1.000
_cell.angle_alpha   90.00
_cell.angle_beta   90.00
_cell.angle_gamma   90.00
#
_symmetry.space_group_name_H-M   'P 1'
#
loop_
_entity.id
_entity.type
_entity.pdbx_description
1 polymer ?
#
loop_
_entity_poly.entity_id
_entity_poly.type
_entity_poly.pdbx_seq_one_letter_code
_entity_poly.pdbx_strand_id
1 'polypeptide(L)'
;MSTSPVKRRLAAIMSIDVVSYSAMMGADEEGTLRLLRAHRTYTDNAIRNRGGRIANTAGDSILAEFSSPVEAVRCAVEIQTGVADMNAKLPPDRHMRFRIGVHLDDVIVQDNGDLIGEGVNIAARLQAAGDPDGVMVSGEVASQARAKLPDLGFQPAGDSVFKNILRTVEAFRIVTGVAARDVSRAPVSATAGLQMRQAKVEGGGRSVMPVILIAAGGLALVVVAALVWLFVLRGPTESPAEAAAWNAVKESTRSTDVAAFLEKFPNGFHVEEAKARLATLRAEEERRAAAAAATEAEERRRREAAAAEAARQEAARKAAGQEAAQRREARMAATRHLDWKDVPCTRTRLVTVAGMACNATSPYEGQDGRGRFQRSAAGIHVGGTSTYLLLIEAADASSAHEALNPDDEDDFIIEISNFTRNNARGWSPLVGYAGGYYATFTAVDGRSCVGFTKPGPARGTGLEWVIRGYHCVPAGRTLQADQIRAVMDAQKAR
;
A
#
# COMPACT_ATOMS: atom_id res chain seq x y z
N MET A 1 17.37 22.72 20.16
CA MET A 1 16.85 21.90 19.04
C MET A 1 15.40 22.30 18.81
N SER A 2 14.96 22.43 17.56
CA SER A 2 13.53 22.60 17.25
C SER A 2 12.94 21.23 16.97
N THR A 3 11.95 20.79 17.76
CA THR A 3 11.25 19.53 17.51
C THR A 3 10.20 19.74 16.42
N SER A 4 10.37 19.08 15.28
CA SER A 4 9.33 19.02 14.25
C SER A 4 8.02 18.51 14.87
N PRO A 5 6.86 19.16 14.64
CA PRO A 5 5.60 18.73 15.23
C PRO A 5 5.17 17.38 14.64
N VAL A 6 4.93 16.40 15.52
CA VAL A 6 4.51 15.04 15.15
C VAL A 6 3.23 15.08 14.33
N LYS A 7 3.28 14.64 13.08
CA LYS A 7 2.11 14.56 12.20
C LYS A 7 1.23 13.37 12.58
N ARG A 8 0.00 13.67 12.98
CA ARG A 8 -1.09 12.71 13.21
C ARG A 8 -2.18 12.86 12.16
N ARG A 9 -2.87 11.77 11.82
CA ARG A 9 -4.12 11.78 11.05
C ARG A 9 -4.88 10.48 11.21
N LEU A 10 -6.21 10.59 11.19
CA LEU A 10 -7.11 9.47 10.95
C LEU A 10 -6.86 8.89 9.54
N ALA A 11 -6.58 7.60 9.44
CA ALA A 11 -6.39 6.89 8.17
C ALA A 11 -6.99 5.48 8.23
N ALA A 12 -7.47 4.97 7.09
CA ALA A 12 -7.79 3.56 6.94
C ALA A 12 -6.51 2.80 6.59
N ILE A 13 -6.10 1.88 7.48
CA ILE A 13 -4.83 1.18 7.45
C ILE A 13 -5.08 -0.24 6.95
N MET A 14 -4.35 -0.66 5.93
CA MET A 14 -4.42 -2.01 5.36
C MET A 14 -3.09 -2.73 5.57
N SER A 15 -3.14 -3.88 6.21
CA SER A 15 -2.04 -4.86 6.25
C SER A 15 -2.35 -6.02 5.29
N ILE A 16 -1.38 -6.42 4.47
CA ILE A 16 -1.44 -7.56 3.56
C ILE A 16 -0.22 -8.44 3.82
N ASP A 17 -0.39 -9.75 3.80
CA ASP A 17 0.68 -10.71 4.14
C ASP A 17 0.51 -12.03 3.39
N VAL A 18 1.59 -12.79 3.23
CA VAL A 18 1.64 -13.96 2.34
C VAL A 18 1.64 -15.27 3.12
N VAL A 19 0.59 -16.06 2.90
CA VAL A 19 0.34 -17.29 3.66
C VAL A 19 1.48 -18.28 3.44
N SER A 20 2.15 -18.64 4.54
CA SER A 20 3.25 -19.63 4.56
C SER A 20 4.46 -19.27 3.69
N TYR A 21 4.75 -17.98 3.48
CA TYR A 21 5.86 -17.51 2.64
C TYR A 21 7.21 -18.19 2.94
N SER A 22 7.58 -18.33 4.21
CA SER A 22 8.83 -19.00 4.61
C SER A 22 8.91 -20.48 4.18
N ALA A 23 7.76 -21.15 4.02
CA ALA A 23 7.71 -22.53 3.52
C ALA A 23 7.82 -22.60 1.99
N MET A 24 7.25 -21.62 1.27
CA MET A 24 7.45 -21.50 -0.19
C MET A 24 8.92 -21.19 -0.51
N MET A 25 9.52 -20.23 0.21
CA MET A 25 10.96 -19.93 0.11
C MET A 25 11.81 -21.18 0.36
N GLY A 26 11.52 -21.95 1.42
CA GLY A 26 12.23 -23.19 1.73
C GLY A 26 12.04 -24.35 0.73
N ALA A 27 11.18 -24.20 -0.29
CA ALA A 27 10.93 -25.18 -1.34
C ALA A 27 11.48 -24.74 -2.71
N ASP A 28 11.32 -23.47 -3.08
CA ASP A 28 11.84 -22.86 -4.31
C ASP A 28 12.06 -21.36 -4.08
N GLU A 29 13.26 -20.97 -3.61
CA GLU A 29 13.60 -19.57 -3.30
C GLU A 29 13.42 -18.66 -4.53
N GLU A 30 13.98 -19.04 -5.68
CA GLU A 30 13.93 -18.21 -6.88
C GLU A 30 12.50 -18.10 -7.45
N GLY A 31 11.78 -19.21 -7.54
CA GLY A 31 10.41 -19.24 -8.04
C GLY A 31 9.46 -18.51 -7.13
N THR A 32 9.64 -18.60 -5.81
CA THR A 32 8.88 -17.82 -4.82
C THR A 32 9.18 -16.33 -4.95
N LEU A 33 10.44 -15.94 -5.11
CA LEU A 33 10.81 -14.52 -5.34
C LEU A 33 10.27 -13.98 -6.67
N ARG A 34 10.30 -14.76 -7.75
CA ARG A 34 9.66 -14.41 -9.04
C ARG A 34 8.15 -14.24 -8.89
N LEU A 35 7.51 -15.16 -8.17
CA LEU A 35 6.08 -15.19 -7.93
C LEU A 35 5.61 -14.01 -7.05
N LEU A 36 6.37 -13.70 -6.00
CA LEU A 36 6.13 -12.55 -5.12
C LEU A 36 6.25 -11.23 -5.90
N ARG A 37 7.27 -11.07 -6.75
CA ARG A 37 7.41 -9.86 -7.58
C ARG A 37 6.20 -9.65 -8.49
N ALA A 38 5.68 -10.70 -9.13
CA ALA A 38 4.49 -10.60 -9.97
C ALA A 38 3.24 -10.16 -9.18
N HIS A 39 2.96 -10.82 -8.04
CA HIS A 39 1.81 -10.47 -7.20
C HIS A 39 1.97 -9.09 -6.55
N ARG A 40 3.19 -8.68 -6.18
CA ARG A 40 3.49 -7.32 -5.72
C ARG A 40 3.21 -6.28 -6.81
N THR A 41 3.68 -6.48 -8.03
CA THR A 41 3.38 -5.55 -9.15
C THR A 41 1.87 -5.35 -9.35
N TYR A 42 1.07 -6.41 -9.22
CA TYR A 42 -0.39 -6.28 -9.26
C TYR A 42 -0.95 -5.52 -8.04
N THR A 43 -0.58 -5.95 -6.84
CA THR A 43 -1.13 -5.44 -5.55
C THR A 43 -0.78 -3.98 -5.31
N ASP A 44 0.48 -3.61 -5.53
CA ASP A 44 0.98 -2.24 -5.47
C ASP A 44 0.20 -1.29 -6.41
N ASN A 45 -0.19 -1.78 -7.59
CA ASN A 45 -0.96 -1.00 -8.55
C ASN A 45 -2.44 -0.91 -8.17
N ALA A 46 -3.05 -1.99 -7.65
CA ALA A 46 -4.41 -1.94 -7.09
C ALA A 46 -4.51 -0.94 -5.92
N ILE A 47 -3.49 -0.85 -5.06
CA ILE A 47 -3.40 0.15 -3.99
C ILE A 47 -3.38 1.57 -4.57
N ARG A 48 -2.46 1.87 -5.50
CA ARG A 48 -2.33 3.19 -6.12
C ARG A 48 -3.58 3.62 -6.90
N ASN A 49 -4.17 2.70 -7.67
CA ASN A 49 -5.38 2.96 -8.47
C ASN A 49 -6.60 3.29 -7.59
N ARG A 50 -6.61 2.81 -6.34
CA ARG A 50 -7.65 3.08 -5.33
C ARG A 50 -7.36 4.30 -4.46
N GLY A 51 -6.38 5.13 -4.84
CA GLY A 51 -5.97 6.32 -4.08
C GLY A 51 -5.25 5.99 -2.77
N GLY A 52 -4.81 4.74 -2.59
CA GLY A 52 -4.01 4.31 -1.46
C GLY A 52 -2.52 4.61 -1.65
N ARG A 53 -1.82 4.83 -0.55
CA ARG A 53 -0.36 4.97 -0.51
C ARG A 53 0.23 3.79 0.25
N ILE A 54 1.26 3.17 -0.31
CA ILE A 54 2.07 2.18 0.44
C ILE A 54 2.91 2.97 1.45
N ALA A 55 2.73 2.67 2.74
CA ALA A 55 3.43 3.30 3.84
C ALA A 55 4.75 2.57 4.13
N ASN A 56 4.70 1.24 4.34
CA ASN A 56 5.88 0.42 4.60
C ASN A 56 5.74 -0.96 3.94
N THR A 57 6.86 -1.66 3.72
CA THR A 57 6.93 -3.00 3.15
C THR A 57 8.05 -3.79 3.82
N ALA A 58 7.71 -4.64 4.79
CA ALA A 58 8.66 -5.47 5.51
C ALA A 58 8.64 -6.90 4.93
N GLY A 59 9.70 -7.28 4.22
CA GLY A 59 9.77 -8.57 3.54
C GLY A 59 8.66 -8.75 2.50
N ASP A 60 7.88 -9.81 2.65
CA ASP A 60 6.70 -10.12 1.84
C ASP A 60 5.46 -9.30 2.22
N SER A 61 5.35 -8.80 3.46
CA SER A 61 4.21 -8.02 3.96
C SER A 61 4.11 -6.58 3.41
N ILE A 62 2.88 -6.07 3.29
CA ILE A 62 2.54 -4.73 2.80
C ILE A 62 1.76 -3.98 3.87
N LEU A 63 2.17 -2.74 4.16
CA LEU A 63 1.37 -1.79 4.93
C LEU A 63 0.99 -0.61 4.01
N ALA A 64 -0.30 -0.42 3.79
CA ALA A 64 -0.87 0.66 2.99
C ALA A 64 -1.86 1.49 3.79
N GLU A 65 -2.09 2.73 3.33
CA GLU A 65 -3.03 3.67 3.91
C GLU A 65 -3.97 4.24 2.85
N PHE A 66 -5.20 4.56 3.27
CA PHE A 66 -6.21 5.18 2.45
C PHE A 66 -6.90 6.29 3.25
N SER A 67 -7.25 7.39 2.58
CA SER A 67 -8.11 8.44 3.15
C SER A 67 -9.58 8.01 3.30
N SER A 68 -9.95 6.87 2.72
CA SER A 68 -11.31 6.32 2.74
C SER A 68 -11.29 4.84 3.15
N PRO A 69 -11.98 4.44 4.23
CA PRO A 69 -12.15 3.01 4.57
C PRO A 69 -12.96 2.25 3.52
N VAL A 70 -13.76 2.95 2.69
CA VAL A 70 -14.54 2.34 1.60
C VAL A 70 -13.61 1.89 0.47
N GLU A 71 -12.68 2.74 0.04
CA GLU A 71 -11.73 2.38 -1.02
C GLU A 71 -10.64 1.42 -0.53
N ALA A 72 -10.28 1.47 0.75
CA ALA A 72 -9.48 0.40 1.37
C ALA A 72 -10.18 -0.98 1.23
N VAL A 73 -11.48 -1.07 1.56
CA VAL A 73 -12.24 -2.32 1.39
C VAL A 73 -12.37 -2.73 -0.08
N ARG A 74 -12.67 -1.79 -1.00
CA ARG A 74 -12.69 -2.11 -2.44
C ARG A 74 -11.34 -2.63 -2.94
N CYS A 75 -10.25 -1.99 -2.52
CA CYS A 75 -8.89 -2.40 -2.85
C CYS A 75 -8.57 -3.81 -2.33
N ALA A 76 -8.90 -4.12 -1.07
CA ALA A 76 -8.69 -5.46 -0.51
C ALA A 76 -9.43 -6.56 -1.29
N VAL A 77 -10.68 -6.31 -1.71
CA VAL A 77 -11.46 -7.24 -2.52
C VAL A 77 -10.90 -7.36 -3.95
N GLU A 78 -10.48 -6.26 -4.55
CA GLU A 78 -9.81 -6.24 -5.86
C GLU A 78 -8.51 -7.06 -5.84
N ILE A 79 -7.69 -6.89 -4.80
CA ILE A 79 -6.44 -7.64 -4.58
C ILE A 79 -6.72 -9.14 -4.48
N GLN A 80 -7.61 -9.59 -3.58
CA GLN A 80 -7.92 -11.02 -3.45
C GLN A 80 -8.51 -11.62 -4.74
N THR A 81 -9.29 -10.85 -5.49
CA THR A 81 -9.85 -11.29 -6.78
C THR A 81 -8.75 -11.50 -7.82
N GLY A 82 -7.86 -10.53 -8.00
CA GLY A 82 -6.77 -10.63 -8.97
C GLY A 82 -5.70 -11.66 -8.58
N VAL A 83 -5.43 -11.84 -7.28
CA VAL A 83 -4.58 -12.91 -6.75
C VAL A 83 -5.18 -14.29 -7.06
N ALA A 84 -6.49 -14.47 -6.90
CA ALA A 84 -7.17 -15.70 -7.31
C ALA A 84 -7.07 -15.92 -8.83
N ASP A 85 -7.28 -14.88 -9.65
CA ASP A 85 -7.11 -14.95 -11.11
C ASP A 85 -5.67 -15.24 -11.54
N MET A 86 -4.66 -14.84 -10.76
CA MET A 86 -3.25 -15.19 -11.00
C MET A 86 -2.96 -16.64 -10.62
N ASN A 87 -3.41 -17.08 -9.43
CA ASN A 87 -3.27 -18.45 -8.96
C ASN A 87 -4.00 -19.47 -9.86
N ALA A 88 -5.16 -19.11 -10.44
CA ALA A 88 -5.88 -19.96 -11.39
C ALA A 88 -5.09 -20.32 -12.67
N LYS A 89 -3.95 -19.67 -12.92
CA LYS A 89 -3.03 -19.92 -14.04
C LYS A 89 -1.80 -20.76 -13.63
N LEU A 90 -1.75 -21.21 -12.38
CA LEU A 90 -0.63 -21.90 -11.74
C LEU A 90 -1.06 -23.24 -11.12
N PRO A 91 -0.16 -24.22 -10.98
CA PRO A 91 -0.48 -25.46 -10.28
C PRO A 91 -0.65 -25.20 -8.76
N PRO A 92 -1.46 -26.00 -8.03
CA PRO A 92 -1.90 -25.68 -6.66
C PRO A 92 -0.78 -25.53 -5.61
N ASP A 93 0.34 -26.24 -5.81
CA ASP A 93 1.56 -26.16 -5.00
C ASP A 93 2.26 -24.79 -5.12
N ARG A 94 1.93 -24.00 -6.14
CA ARG A 94 2.48 -22.67 -6.41
C ARG A 94 1.45 -21.56 -6.28
N HIS A 95 0.36 -21.78 -5.53
CA HIS A 95 -0.65 -20.76 -5.25
C HIS A 95 -0.20 -19.83 -4.13
N MET A 96 0.10 -18.57 -4.48
CA MET A 96 0.49 -17.53 -3.54
C MET A 96 -0.78 -16.88 -2.96
N ARG A 97 -1.15 -17.28 -1.75
CA ARG A 97 -2.39 -16.88 -1.07
C ARG A 97 -2.13 -15.74 -0.09
N PHE A 98 -3.00 -14.74 -0.03
CA PHE A 98 -2.83 -13.57 0.84
C PHE A 98 -3.86 -13.53 1.98
N ARG A 99 -3.51 -12.89 3.10
CA ARG A 99 -4.46 -12.42 4.11
C ARG A 99 -4.47 -10.89 4.10
N ILE A 100 -5.62 -10.27 4.30
CA ILE A 100 -5.75 -8.81 4.38
C ILE A 100 -6.51 -8.41 5.63
N GLY A 101 -5.99 -7.41 6.36
CA GLY A 101 -6.59 -6.79 7.53
C GLY A 101 -6.75 -5.29 7.33
N VAL A 102 -7.94 -4.73 7.60
CA VAL A 102 -8.21 -3.29 7.46
C VAL A 102 -8.76 -2.70 8.76
N HIS A 103 -8.15 -1.62 9.24
CA HIS A 103 -8.58 -0.85 10.41
C HIS A 103 -8.70 0.66 10.08
N LEU A 104 -9.22 1.46 11.01
CA LEU A 104 -9.41 2.90 10.87
C LEU A 104 -9.09 3.58 12.21
N ASP A 105 -7.97 4.30 12.28
CA ASP A 105 -7.44 4.87 13.53
C ASP A 105 -6.54 6.11 13.27
N ASP A 106 -6.20 6.87 14.31
CA ASP A 106 -5.25 7.99 14.25
C ASP A 106 -3.79 7.50 14.31
N VAL A 107 -3.09 7.63 13.18
CA VAL A 107 -1.70 7.17 13.01
C VAL A 107 -0.71 8.32 13.04
N ILE A 108 0.48 8.03 13.56
CA ILE A 108 1.64 8.92 13.44
C ILE A 108 2.30 8.65 12.09
N VAL A 109 2.53 9.72 11.34
CA VAL A 109 3.30 9.70 10.08
C VAL A 109 4.73 10.13 10.41
N GLN A 110 5.70 9.26 10.15
CA GLN A 110 7.13 9.57 10.28
C GLN A 110 7.60 10.48 9.13
N ASP A 111 8.76 11.14 9.29
CA ASP A 111 9.32 12.05 8.27
C ASP A 111 9.68 11.33 6.95
N ASN A 112 9.95 10.02 7.00
CA ASN A 112 10.16 9.18 5.82
C ASN A 112 8.84 8.70 5.16
N GLY A 113 7.69 9.02 5.74
CA GLY A 113 6.36 8.58 5.29
C GLY A 113 5.88 7.23 5.84
N ASP A 114 6.65 6.52 6.67
CA ASP A 114 6.17 5.30 7.30
C ASP A 114 5.07 5.62 8.33
N LEU A 115 4.21 4.63 8.64
CA LEU A 115 3.17 4.75 9.68
C LEU A 115 3.54 3.96 10.93
N ILE A 116 3.34 4.56 12.10
CA ILE A 116 3.48 3.92 13.41
C ILE A 116 2.30 4.28 14.34
N GLY A 117 1.96 3.39 15.27
CA GLY A 117 0.88 3.57 16.24
C GLY A 117 0.06 2.30 16.50
N GLU A 118 -0.88 2.38 17.44
CA GLU A 118 -1.71 1.23 17.84
C GLU A 118 -2.54 0.67 16.68
N GLY A 119 -3.16 1.54 15.87
CA GLY A 119 -3.94 1.12 14.71
C GLY A 119 -3.17 0.32 13.65
N VAL A 120 -1.87 0.54 13.49
CA VAL A 120 -1.01 -0.29 12.59
C VAL A 120 -0.93 -1.72 13.13
N ASN A 121 -0.73 -1.86 14.43
CA ASN A 121 -0.69 -3.15 15.11
C ASN A 121 -2.06 -3.85 15.07
N ILE A 122 -3.16 -3.12 15.15
CA ILE A 122 -4.53 -3.67 15.01
C ILE A 122 -4.76 -4.16 13.57
N ALA A 123 -4.37 -3.39 12.54
CA ALA A 123 -4.50 -3.81 11.14
C ALA A 123 -3.71 -5.10 10.84
N ALA A 124 -2.47 -5.21 11.32
CA ALA A 124 -1.66 -6.43 11.21
C ALA A 124 -2.29 -7.62 11.97
N ARG A 125 -2.88 -7.38 13.15
CA ARG A 125 -3.57 -8.45 13.91
C ARG A 125 -4.85 -8.92 13.21
N LEU A 126 -5.59 -8.05 12.56
CA LEU A 126 -6.74 -8.41 11.72
C LEU A 126 -6.31 -9.23 10.50
N GLN A 127 -5.17 -8.89 9.88
CA GLN A 127 -4.57 -9.68 8.80
C GLN A 127 -4.18 -11.08 9.30
N ALA A 128 -3.43 -11.18 10.40
CA ALA A 128 -2.96 -12.46 10.93
C ALA A 128 -4.12 -13.37 11.37
N ALA A 129 -5.18 -12.76 11.91
CA ALA A 129 -6.44 -13.41 12.28
C ALA A 129 -7.29 -13.90 11.09
N GLY A 130 -7.02 -13.41 9.87
CA GLY A 130 -7.79 -13.78 8.68
C GLY A 130 -7.49 -15.19 8.17
N ASP A 131 -8.52 -15.84 7.60
CA ASP A 131 -8.31 -17.02 6.77
C ASP A 131 -7.49 -16.65 5.51
N PRO A 132 -6.71 -17.59 4.94
CA PRO A 132 -6.13 -17.44 3.61
C PRO A 132 -7.18 -17.08 2.55
N ASP A 133 -6.85 -16.13 1.68
CA ASP A 133 -7.72 -15.44 0.69
C ASP A 133 -8.83 -14.57 1.31
N GLY A 134 -8.87 -14.45 2.65
CA GLY A 134 -9.84 -13.63 3.37
C GLY A 134 -9.47 -12.15 3.46
N VAL A 135 -10.49 -11.32 3.66
CA VAL A 135 -10.34 -9.93 4.13
C VAL A 135 -11.06 -9.79 5.47
N MET A 136 -10.32 -9.33 6.48
CA MET A 136 -10.80 -9.00 7.82
C MET A 136 -10.82 -7.50 8.00
N VAL A 137 -11.88 -6.96 8.61
CA VAL A 137 -11.99 -5.53 8.88
C VAL A 137 -12.49 -5.27 10.30
N SER A 138 -12.12 -4.15 10.91
CA SER A 138 -12.65 -3.77 12.23
C SER A 138 -14.09 -3.23 12.16
N GLY A 139 -14.75 -3.09 13.31
CA GLY A 139 -16.09 -2.51 13.42
C GLY A 139 -16.20 -1.07 12.90
N GLU A 140 -15.15 -0.25 13.09
CA GLU A 140 -15.07 1.11 12.57
C GLU A 140 -15.08 1.12 11.03
N VAL A 141 -14.30 0.24 10.41
CA VAL A 141 -14.28 0.06 8.94
C VAL A 141 -15.61 -0.51 8.46
N ALA A 142 -16.15 -1.54 9.13
CA ALA A 142 -17.41 -2.17 8.75
C ALA A 142 -18.60 -1.21 8.82
N SER A 143 -18.71 -0.40 9.87
CA SER A 143 -19.76 0.62 10.02
C SER A 143 -19.70 1.68 8.92
N GLN A 144 -18.49 2.10 8.52
CA GLN A 144 -18.30 3.07 7.44
C GLN A 144 -18.50 2.48 6.04
N ALA A 145 -18.22 1.20 5.83
CA ALA A 145 -18.21 0.57 4.51
C ALA A 145 -19.51 -0.16 4.15
N ARG A 146 -20.16 -0.86 5.08
CA ARG A 146 -21.27 -1.80 4.81
C ARG A 146 -22.43 -1.19 4.02
N ALA A 147 -22.89 0.00 4.41
CA ALA A 147 -23.99 0.69 3.72
C ALA A 147 -23.61 1.24 2.33
N LYS A 148 -22.31 1.32 2.01
CA LYS A 148 -21.78 1.86 0.74
C LYS A 148 -21.27 0.75 -0.20
N LEU A 149 -21.21 -0.50 0.30
CA LEU A 149 -20.76 -1.70 -0.39
C LEU A 149 -21.78 -2.85 -0.16
N PRO A 150 -23.04 -2.70 -0.61
CA PRO A 150 -24.11 -3.66 -0.33
C PRO A 150 -23.86 -5.05 -0.93
N ASP A 151 -23.04 -5.12 -1.98
CA ASP A 151 -22.68 -6.37 -2.69
C ASP A 151 -21.67 -7.25 -1.92
N LEU A 152 -21.21 -6.80 -0.73
CA LEU A 152 -20.22 -7.49 0.10
C LEU A 152 -20.85 -7.96 1.42
N GLY A 153 -20.68 -9.25 1.75
CA GLY A 153 -21.16 -9.82 3.01
C GLY A 153 -20.21 -9.53 4.17
N PHE A 154 -20.59 -8.66 5.11
CA PHE A 154 -19.82 -8.38 6.33
C PHE A 154 -20.32 -9.25 7.49
N GLN A 155 -19.65 -10.38 7.75
CA GLN A 155 -20.02 -11.34 8.79
C GLN A 155 -19.21 -11.12 10.07
N PRO A 156 -19.80 -11.09 11.29
CA PRO A 156 -19.04 -10.99 12.54
C PRO A 156 -18.07 -12.18 12.70
N ALA A 157 -16.84 -11.91 13.14
CA ALA A 157 -15.82 -12.94 13.32
C ALA A 157 -15.84 -13.64 14.71
N GLY A 158 -16.50 -13.02 15.70
CA GLY A 158 -16.62 -13.53 17.07
C GLY A 158 -15.40 -13.24 17.96
N ASP A 159 -15.64 -13.25 19.28
CA ASP A 159 -14.68 -12.78 20.29
C ASP A 159 -13.44 -13.67 20.45
N SER A 160 -13.52 -14.92 19.98
CA SER A 160 -12.49 -15.95 20.14
C SER A 160 -11.16 -15.65 19.43
N VAL A 161 -11.17 -14.67 18.53
CA VAL A 161 -10.09 -14.37 17.57
C VAL A 161 -9.03 -13.41 18.14
N PHE A 162 -9.34 -12.60 19.16
CA PHE A 162 -8.52 -11.42 19.54
C PHE A 162 -7.89 -11.45 20.94
N LYS A 163 -7.47 -12.64 21.42
CA LYS A 163 -6.97 -12.87 22.79
C LYS A 163 -5.76 -12.04 23.26
N ASN A 164 -5.13 -11.25 22.38
CA ASN A 164 -3.91 -10.46 22.67
C ASN A 164 -4.08 -8.93 22.49
N ILE A 165 -5.30 -8.40 22.29
CA ILE A 165 -5.52 -6.94 22.15
C ILE A 165 -5.95 -6.31 23.49
N LEU A 166 -5.39 -5.14 23.83
CA LEU A 166 -5.69 -4.40 25.07
C LEU A 166 -7.09 -3.72 25.06
N ARG A 167 -7.77 -3.74 23.91
CA ARG A 167 -9.17 -3.36 23.71
C ARG A 167 -9.85 -4.45 22.89
N THR A 168 -11.10 -4.75 23.21
CA THR A 168 -11.94 -5.64 22.39
C THR A 168 -12.31 -4.93 21.09
N VAL A 169 -11.56 -5.19 20.02
CA VAL A 169 -11.88 -4.69 18.67
C VAL A 169 -12.87 -5.66 18.02
N GLU A 170 -14.10 -5.21 17.76
CA GLU A 170 -15.02 -5.97 16.92
C GLU A 170 -14.42 -6.14 15.52
N ALA A 171 -14.57 -7.35 14.95
CA ALA A 171 -14.11 -7.61 13.58
C ALA A 171 -15.13 -8.36 12.75
N PHE A 172 -15.07 -8.08 11.45
CA PHE A 172 -15.95 -8.64 10.44
C PHE A 172 -15.11 -9.25 9.32
N ARG A 173 -15.45 -10.47 8.93
CA ARG A 173 -14.99 -11.11 7.71
C ARG A 173 -15.79 -10.56 6.53
N ILE A 174 -15.12 -10.22 5.44
CA ILE A 174 -15.78 -9.91 4.17
C ILE A 174 -15.84 -11.18 3.34
N VAL A 175 -17.06 -11.57 2.97
CA VAL A 175 -17.35 -12.67 2.05
C VAL A 175 -17.61 -12.08 0.66
N THR A 176 -16.80 -12.50 -0.31
CA THR A 176 -16.94 -12.14 -1.72
C THR A 176 -17.71 -13.22 -2.48
N GLY A 177 -18.24 -12.87 -3.66
CA GLY A 177 -19.12 -13.74 -4.45
C GLY A 177 -18.51 -15.06 -4.97
N VAL A 178 -17.24 -15.34 -4.70
CA VAL A 178 -16.61 -16.64 -5.00
C VAL A 178 -17.23 -17.76 -4.17
N ALA A 179 -17.61 -17.47 -2.91
CA ALA A 179 -18.34 -18.40 -2.05
C ALA A 179 -19.87 -18.40 -2.29
N ALA A 180 -20.40 -17.42 -3.01
CA ALA A 180 -21.83 -17.27 -3.32
C ALA A 180 -22.20 -17.89 -4.69
N ARG A 181 -21.55 -18.99 -5.07
CA ARG A 181 -21.83 -19.74 -6.31
C ARG A 181 -22.75 -20.95 -6.11
N ASP A 182 -23.72 -20.81 -5.22
CA ASP A 182 -24.99 -21.52 -5.31
C ASP A 182 -26.14 -20.60 -4.86
N VAL A 183 -27.38 -20.96 -5.20
CA VAL A 183 -28.64 -20.23 -5.02
C VAL A 183 -28.90 -19.06 -6.00
N SER A 184 -29.67 -19.39 -7.04
CA SER A 184 -30.56 -18.52 -7.85
C SER A 184 -30.01 -17.48 -8.82
N ARG A 185 -30.19 -17.78 -10.12
CA ARG A 185 -30.54 -16.82 -11.19
C ARG A 185 -32.07 -16.75 -11.34
N ALA A 186 -32.66 -15.59 -11.60
CA ALA A 186 -33.83 -15.42 -12.50
C ALA A 186 -34.07 -13.92 -12.84
N PRO A 187 -34.65 -13.55 -14.01
CA PRO A 187 -34.34 -12.25 -14.64
C PRO A 187 -35.54 -11.47 -15.26
N VAL A 188 -35.23 -10.36 -15.98
CA VAL A 188 -36.10 -9.62 -16.95
C VAL A 188 -37.24 -8.80 -16.26
N SER A 189 -37.63 -7.58 -16.66
CA SER A 189 -37.86 -7.05 -18.02
C SER A 189 -37.82 -5.52 -18.12
N ALA A 190 -37.90 -5.00 -19.35
CA ALA A 190 -38.11 -3.60 -19.71
C ALA A 190 -39.28 -3.45 -20.70
N THR A 191 -40.00 -2.32 -20.73
CA THR A 191 -40.91 -1.96 -21.84
C THR A 191 -41.39 -0.50 -21.80
N ALA A 192 -41.46 0.12 -22.98
CA ALA A 192 -42.34 1.23 -23.39
C ALA A 192 -42.26 2.60 -22.66
N GLY A 193 -42.58 3.73 -23.32
CA GLY A 193 -42.97 3.91 -24.72
C GLY A 193 -43.04 5.38 -25.16
N LEU A 194 -43.21 5.61 -26.48
CA LEU A 194 -43.33 6.95 -27.09
C LEU A 194 -44.67 7.62 -26.77
N GLN A 195 -44.67 8.97 -26.74
CA GLN A 195 -45.68 9.73 -27.50
C GLN A 195 -45.23 11.17 -27.80
N MET A 196 -45.44 11.62 -29.04
CA MET A 196 -45.38 13.03 -29.45
C MET A 196 -46.77 13.67 -29.36
N ARG A 197 -46.81 15.00 -29.24
CA ARG A 197 -47.96 15.83 -29.65
C ARG A 197 -47.46 17.02 -30.47
N GLN A 198 -48.05 17.21 -31.66
CA GLN A 198 -47.99 18.46 -32.41
C GLN A 198 -49.36 19.17 -32.30
N ALA A 199 -49.36 20.48 -32.42
CA ALA A 199 -50.57 21.29 -32.57
C ALA A 199 -50.59 21.93 -33.97
N LYS A 200 -51.77 21.99 -34.59
CA LYS A 200 -52.02 22.48 -35.95
C LYS A 200 -52.94 23.69 -35.88
N VAL A 201 -52.68 24.73 -36.69
CA VAL A 201 -53.57 25.88 -36.91
C VAL A 201 -53.66 26.14 -38.42
N GLU A 202 -54.83 26.49 -38.92
CA GLU A 202 -55.15 26.68 -40.35
C GLU A 202 -55.94 27.98 -40.60
N GLY A 203 -55.97 28.41 -41.88
CA GLY A 203 -56.58 29.66 -42.36
C GLY A 203 -55.51 30.71 -42.70
N GLY A 204 -55.43 31.32 -43.89
CA GLY A 204 -56.37 31.37 -45.02
C GLY A 204 -57.15 32.71 -45.03
N GLY A 205 -57.28 33.46 -46.13
CA GLY A 205 -56.72 33.31 -47.48
C GLY A 205 -57.60 33.99 -48.54
N ARG A 206 -57.00 34.67 -49.54
CA ARG A 206 -57.65 35.10 -50.81
C ARG A 206 -56.64 35.67 -51.82
N SER A 207 -57.08 35.96 -53.05
CA SER A 207 -56.23 36.20 -54.24
C SER A 207 -56.80 37.32 -55.13
N VAL A 208 -55.94 38.03 -55.88
CA VAL A 208 -56.22 38.74 -57.16
C VAL A 208 -54.91 39.01 -57.95
N MET A 209 -55.05 39.23 -59.26
CA MET A 209 -54.04 39.57 -60.30
C MET A 209 -54.81 40.30 -61.45
N PRO A 210 -54.27 40.75 -62.63
CA PRO A 210 -52.89 40.74 -63.17
C PRO A 210 -52.40 41.98 -64.01
N VAL A 211 -51.10 42.01 -64.34
CA VAL A 211 -50.36 42.85 -65.36
C VAL A 211 -50.56 44.40 -65.25
N ILE A 212 -50.26 45.35 -66.17
CA ILE A 212 -49.96 45.45 -67.64
C ILE A 212 -48.69 46.34 -67.89
N LEU A 213 -48.14 46.34 -69.13
CA LEU A 213 -46.99 47.12 -69.64
C LEU A 213 -47.40 48.58 -70.08
N ILE A 214 -46.61 49.50 -70.68
CA ILE A 214 -45.22 49.54 -71.22
C ILE A 214 -44.69 51.01 -71.28
N ALA A 215 -43.37 51.24 -71.37
CA ALA A 215 -42.79 52.50 -71.91
C ALA A 215 -41.35 52.28 -72.43
N ALA A 216 -41.00 52.81 -73.61
CA ALA A 216 -39.66 52.69 -74.21
C ALA A 216 -39.20 54.00 -74.88
N GLY A 217 -37.90 54.29 -74.81
CA GLY A 217 -37.28 55.51 -75.37
C GLY A 217 -35.79 55.59 -75.07
N GLY A 218 -35.42 55.85 -73.81
CA GLY A 218 -34.03 55.69 -73.33
C GLY A 218 -33.59 54.22 -73.18
N LEU A 219 -34.47 53.27 -73.54
CA LEU A 219 -34.39 51.89 -73.10
C LEU A 219 -33.19 51.13 -73.67
N ALA A 220 -32.68 51.45 -74.86
CA ALA A 220 -31.53 50.72 -75.43
C ALA A 220 -30.24 50.96 -74.61
N LEU A 221 -29.90 52.22 -74.32
CA LEU A 221 -28.73 52.56 -73.51
C LEU A 221 -28.93 52.20 -72.03
N VAL A 222 -30.14 52.38 -71.50
CA VAL A 222 -30.46 51.95 -70.13
C VAL A 222 -30.46 50.43 -70.01
N VAL A 223 -30.88 49.65 -71.03
CA VAL A 223 -30.79 48.18 -71.01
C VAL A 223 -29.37 47.70 -71.25
N VAL A 224 -28.54 48.34 -72.10
CA VAL A 224 -27.11 47.98 -72.17
C VAL A 224 -26.40 48.29 -70.85
N ALA A 225 -26.62 49.48 -70.27
CA ALA A 225 -26.07 49.82 -68.96
C ALA A 225 -26.62 48.94 -67.83
N ALA A 226 -27.92 48.59 -67.86
CA ALA A 226 -28.53 47.70 -66.87
C ALA A 226 -28.16 46.22 -67.09
N LEU A 227 -27.88 45.77 -68.32
CA LEU A 227 -27.35 44.44 -68.58
C LEU A 227 -25.89 44.36 -68.12
N VAL A 228 -25.05 45.36 -68.40
CA VAL A 228 -23.71 45.47 -67.82
C VAL A 228 -23.79 45.55 -66.29
N TRP A 229 -24.77 46.26 -65.72
CA TRP A 229 -25.00 46.27 -64.28
C TRP A 229 -25.45 44.90 -63.75
N LEU A 230 -26.36 44.19 -64.44
CA LEU A 230 -26.83 42.84 -64.10
C LEU A 230 -25.74 41.76 -64.22
N PHE A 231 -24.77 41.95 -65.12
CA PHE A 231 -23.83 40.92 -65.58
C PHE A 231 -22.37 41.15 -65.14
N VAL A 232 -22.01 42.40 -64.80
CA VAL A 232 -20.64 42.80 -64.40
C VAL A 232 -20.60 43.46 -63.01
N LEU A 233 -21.70 44.08 -62.55
CA LEU A 233 -21.76 44.80 -61.27
C LEU A 233 -22.82 44.27 -60.28
N ARG A 234 -23.47 43.14 -60.58
CA ARG A 234 -24.11 42.33 -59.54
C ARG A 234 -23.05 41.44 -58.91
N GLY A 235 -22.80 41.65 -57.61
CA GLY A 235 -22.17 40.63 -56.78
C GLY A 235 -23.01 39.34 -56.76
N PRO A 236 -22.43 38.21 -56.34
CA PRO A 236 -23.14 36.92 -56.30
C PRO A 236 -24.46 37.06 -55.53
N THR A 237 -25.57 36.71 -56.18
CA THR A 237 -26.88 36.73 -55.53
C THR A 237 -27.05 35.46 -54.72
N GLU A 238 -27.19 35.59 -53.39
CA GLU A 238 -27.43 34.49 -52.46
C GLU A 238 -28.52 33.53 -53.00
N SER A 239 -28.18 32.26 -53.21
CA SER A 239 -29.16 31.26 -53.62
C SER A 239 -29.84 30.65 -52.40
N PRO A 240 -31.14 30.31 -52.43
CA PRO A 240 -31.83 29.71 -51.27
C PRO A 240 -31.18 28.41 -50.76
N ALA A 241 -30.48 27.68 -51.62
CA ALA A 241 -29.73 26.48 -51.26
C ALA A 241 -28.38 26.80 -50.58
N GLU A 242 -27.72 27.89 -50.97
CA GLU A 242 -26.53 28.40 -50.27
C GLU A 242 -26.93 29.01 -48.92
N ALA A 243 -27.99 29.83 -48.88
CA ALA A 243 -28.56 30.43 -47.68
C ALA A 243 -28.82 29.38 -46.60
N ALA A 244 -29.53 28.30 -46.96
CA ALA A 244 -29.83 27.20 -46.05
C ALA A 244 -28.56 26.45 -45.59
N ALA A 245 -27.57 26.27 -46.48
CA ALA A 245 -26.32 25.60 -46.15
C ALA A 245 -25.41 26.45 -45.25
N TRP A 246 -25.30 27.76 -45.49
CA TRP A 246 -24.50 28.67 -44.66
C TRP A 246 -25.11 28.81 -43.27
N ASN A 247 -26.42 29.01 -43.17
CA ASN A 247 -27.11 29.08 -41.88
C ASN A 247 -26.97 27.79 -41.05
N ALA A 248 -26.73 26.63 -41.68
CA ALA A 248 -26.47 25.38 -40.98
C ALA A 248 -25.01 25.19 -40.49
N VAL A 249 -24.02 25.96 -41.00
CA VAL A 249 -22.60 25.79 -40.65
C VAL A 249 -21.92 27.01 -40.03
N LYS A 250 -22.46 28.23 -40.20
CA LYS A 250 -21.84 29.49 -39.74
C LYS A 250 -21.51 29.50 -38.23
N GLU A 251 -22.37 28.88 -37.43
CA GLU A 251 -22.23 28.74 -35.97
C GLU A 251 -21.54 27.43 -35.54
N SER A 252 -21.08 26.59 -36.49
CA SER A 252 -20.36 25.36 -36.15
C SER A 252 -19.04 25.65 -35.42
N THR A 253 -18.66 24.71 -34.57
CA THR A 253 -17.42 24.68 -33.78
C THR A 253 -16.36 23.76 -34.37
N ARG A 254 -16.59 23.20 -35.57
CA ARG A 254 -15.65 22.29 -36.27
C ARG A 254 -15.18 22.91 -37.58
N SER A 255 -13.87 22.98 -37.81
CA SER A 255 -13.32 23.50 -39.07
C SER A 255 -13.76 22.70 -40.30
N THR A 256 -14.04 21.40 -40.13
CA THR A 256 -14.53 20.50 -41.20
C THR A 256 -15.83 20.98 -41.85
N ASP A 257 -16.76 21.52 -41.08
CA ASP A 257 -18.11 21.81 -41.55
C ASP A 257 -18.12 23.06 -42.45
N VAL A 258 -17.32 24.05 -42.07
CA VAL A 258 -17.11 25.29 -42.84
C VAL A 258 -16.24 25.02 -44.07
N ALA A 259 -15.28 24.09 -43.99
CA ALA A 259 -14.50 23.65 -45.14
C ALA A 259 -15.37 22.93 -46.19
N ALA A 260 -16.27 22.04 -45.78
CA ALA A 260 -17.20 21.35 -46.69
C ALA A 260 -18.21 22.30 -47.35
N PHE A 261 -18.60 23.40 -46.67
CA PHE A 261 -19.39 24.46 -47.29
C PHE A 261 -18.60 25.19 -48.39
N LEU A 262 -17.34 25.56 -48.14
CA LEU A 262 -16.47 26.20 -49.13
C LEU A 262 -16.18 25.32 -50.35
N GLU A 263 -16.04 24.00 -50.15
CA GLU A 263 -15.89 23.03 -51.25
C GLU A 263 -17.16 22.97 -52.12
N LYS A 264 -18.34 23.06 -51.50
CA LYS A 264 -19.64 23.00 -52.18
C LYS A 264 -20.05 24.31 -52.86
N PHE A 265 -19.63 25.45 -52.33
CA PHE A 265 -19.96 26.79 -52.83
C PHE A 265 -18.71 27.68 -53.02
N PRO A 266 -17.73 27.28 -53.87
CA PRO A 266 -16.41 27.93 -53.94
C PRO A 266 -16.43 29.38 -54.43
N ASN A 267 -17.51 29.79 -55.13
CA ASN A 267 -17.75 31.15 -55.61
C ASN A 267 -19.10 31.71 -55.10
N GLY A 268 -19.60 31.22 -53.96
CA GLY A 268 -20.84 31.67 -53.33
C GLY A 268 -20.75 33.07 -52.72
N PHE A 269 -21.91 33.60 -52.28
CA PHE A 269 -22.03 34.87 -51.59
C PHE A 269 -21.29 34.89 -50.23
N HIS A 270 -21.33 33.79 -49.46
CA HIS A 270 -20.74 33.74 -48.11
C HIS A 270 -19.28 33.26 -48.06
N VAL A 271 -18.58 33.19 -49.20
CA VAL A 271 -17.23 32.60 -49.28
C VAL A 271 -16.21 33.31 -48.38
N GLU A 272 -16.19 34.65 -48.32
CA GLU A 272 -15.22 35.36 -47.47
C GLU A 272 -15.55 35.26 -45.98
N GLU A 273 -16.83 35.23 -45.61
CA GLU A 273 -17.26 34.96 -44.22
C GLU A 273 -16.86 33.54 -43.79
N ALA A 274 -17.08 32.55 -44.65
CA ALA A 274 -16.70 31.17 -44.41
C ALA A 274 -15.18 30.97 -44.34
N LYS A 275 -14.39 31.64 -45.21
CA LYS A 275 -12.92 31.66 -45.12
C LYS A 275 -12.44 32.25 -43.79
N ALA A 276 -12.97 33.39 -43.38
CA ALA A 276 -12.63 34.04 -42.11
C ALA A 276 -13.00 33.13 -40.92
N ARG A 277 -14.20 32.55 -40.92
CA ARG A 277 -14.64 31.62 -39.87
C ARG A 277 -13.77 30.37 -39.81
N LEU A 278 -13.43 29.77 -40.95
CA LEU A 278 -12.55 28.61 -41.04
C LEU A 278 -11.13 28.91 -40.49
N ALA A 279 -10.59 30.09 -40.76
CA ALA A 279 -9.31 30.52 -40.20
C ALA A 279 -9.36 30.65 -38.67
N THR A 280 -10.45 31.22 -38.10
CA THR A 280 -10.61 31.28 -36.63
C THR A 280 -10.69 29.89 -36.00
N LEU A 281 -11.46 28.97 -36.60
CA LEU A 281 -11.64 27.61 -36.07
C LEU A 281 -10.33 26.81 -36.08
N ARG A 282 -9.55 26.88 -37.17
CA ARG A 282 -8.24 26.22 -37.24
C ARG A 282 -7.25 26.78 -36.22
N ALA A 283 -7.21 28.10 -36.05
CA ALA A 283 -6.36 28.73 -35.03
C ALA A 283 -6.79 28.38 -33.58
N GLU A 284 -8.08 28.12 -33.33
CA GLU A 284 -8.54 27.57 -32.06
C GLU A 284 -8.16 26.09 -31.88
N GLU A 285 -8.33 25.26 -32.91
CA GLU A 285 -7.96 23.84 -32.92
C GLU A 285 -6.45 23.66 -32.66
N GLU A 286 -5.59 24.44 -33.32
CA GLU A 286 -4.14 24.49 -33.09
C GLU A 286 -3.78 24.89 -31.65
N ARG A 287 -4.42 25.93 -31.10
CA ARG A 287 -4.18 26.37 -29.71
C ARG A 287 -4.60 25.30 -28.70
N ARG A 288 -5.72 24.60 -28.92
CA ARG A 288 -6.19 23.51 -28.07
C ARG A 288 -5.24 22.32 -28.13
N ALA A 289 -4.75 21.96 -29.32
CA ALA A 289 -3.75 20.90 -29.50
C ALA A 289 -2.41 21.24 -28.81
N ALA A 290 -1.93 22.48 -28.96
CA ALA A 290 -0.72 22.95 -28.30
C ALA A 290 -0.85 22.94 -26.75
N ALA A 291 -2.01 23.35 -26.22
CA ALA A 291 -2.28 23.31 -24.79
C ALA A 291 -2.30 21.86 -24.25
N ALA A 292 -2.96 20.93 -24.96
CA ALA A 292 -2.97 19.51 -24.58
C ALA A 292 -1.55 18.91 -24.59
N ALA A 293 -0.78 19.13 -25.66
CA ALA A 293 0.60 18.65 -25.77
C ALA A 293 1.52 19.24 -24.69
N ALA A 294 1.30 20.49 -24.28
CA ALA A 294 2.02 21.11 -23.16
C ALA A 294 1.69 20.45 -21.82
N THR A 295 0.41 20.13 -21.57
CA THR A 295 -0.04 19.40 -20.37
C THR A 295 0.55 17.99 -20.32
N GLU A 296 0.50 17.23 -21.42
CA GLU A 296 1.12 15.90 -21.51
C GLU A 296 2.65 15.94 -21.29
N ALA A 297 3.32 16.96 -21.83
CA ALA A 297 4.75 17.16 -21.62
C ALA A 297 5.09 17.57 -20.18
N GLU A 298 4.20 18.24 -19.44
CA GLU A 298 4.39 18.45 -18.00
C GLU A 298 4.12 17.18 -17.19
N GLU A 299 3.02 16.47 -17.45
CA GLU A 299 2.73 15.19 -16.80
C GLU A 299 3.86 14.17 -16.98
N ARG A 300 4.41 14.04 -18.19
CA ARG A 300 5.54 13.14 -18.45
C ARG A 300 6.76 13.52 -17.60
N ARG A 301 7.12 14.80 -17.54
CA ARG A 301 8.23 15.28 -16.68
C ARG A 301 7.98 15.04 -15.20
N ARG A 302 6.74 15.20 -14.71
CA ARG A 302 6.35 14.87 -13.33
C ARG A 302 6.49 13.37 -13.04
N ARG A 303 6.07 12.50 -13.96
CA ARG A 303 6.21 11.03 -13.84
C ARG A 303 7.68 10.59 -13.87
N GLU A 304 8.49 11.16 -14.77
CA GLU A 304 9.94 10.92 -14.87
C GLU A 304 10.67 11.33 -13.58
N ALA A 305 10.34 12.50 -13.02
CA ALA A 305 10.91 12.98 -11.76
C ALA A 305 10.55 12.07 -10.57
N ALA A 306 9.29 11.67 -10.44
CA ALA A 306 8.84 10.76 -9.39
C ALA A 306 9.50 9.37 -9.47
N ALA A 307 9.68 8.84 -10.69
CA ALA A 307 10.40 7.58 -10.90
C ALA A 307 11.89 7.69 -10.52
N ALA A 308 12.54 8.81 -10.86
CA ALA A 308 13.93 9.07 -10.48
C ALA A 308 14.11 9.23 -8.97
N GLU A 309 13.14 9.81 -8.26
CA GLU A 309 13.15 9.89 -6.80
C GLU A 309 12.96 8.51 -6.15
N ALA A 310 11.96 7.73 -6.60
CA ALA A 310 11.73 6.38 -6.11
C ALA A 310 12.97 5.47 -6.27
N ALA A 311 13.66 5.56 -7.42
CA ALA A 311 14.90 4.82 -7.66
C ALA A 311 16.04 5.22 -6.70
N ARG A 312 16.15 6.51 -6.33
CA ARG A 312 17.12 6.97 -5.31
C ARG A 312 16.77 6.44 -3.91
N GLN A 313 15.49 6.46 -3.54
CA GLN A 313 15.01 5.93 -2.26
C GLN A 313 15.25 4.41 -2.16
N GLU A 314 15.00 3.65 -3.24
CA GLU A 314 15.28 2.22 -3.29
C GLU A 314 16.79 1.92 -3.20
N ALA A 315 17.63 2.69 -3.90
CA ALA A 315 19.09 2.56 -3.81
C ALA A 315 19.61 2.84 -2.40
N ALA A 316 19.10 3.88 -1.72
CA ALA A 316 19.45 4.20 -0.34
C ALA A 316 19.01 3.09 0.64
N ARG A 317 17.79 2.57 0.50
CA ARG A 317 17.29 1.43 1.31
C ARG A 317 18.16 0.17 1.11
N LYS A 318 18.58 -0.13 -0.13
CA LYS A 318 19.50 -1.25 -0.42
C LYS A 318 20.88 -1.07 0.21
N ALA A 319 21.46 0.13 0.10
CA ALA A 319 22.76 0.43 0.70
C ALA A 319 22.75 0.29 2.22
N ALA A 320 21.72 0.84 2.89
CA ALA A 320 21.54 0.69 4.35
C ALA A 320 21.38 -0.78 4.77
N GLY A 321 20.61 -1.58 4.02
CA GLY A 321 20.45 -3.01 4.26
C GLY A 321 21.76 -3.81 4.07
N GLN A 322 22.59 -3.46 3.09
CA GLN A 322 23.91 -4.05 2.89
C GLN A 322 24.87 -3.69 4.02
N GLU A 323 24.90 -2.43 4.45
CA GLU A 323 25.73 -1.96 5.56
C GLU A 323 25.33 -2.61 6.89
N ALA A 324 24.02 -2.77 7.14
CA ALA A 324 23.50 -3.52 8.30
C ALA A 324 23.88 -5.01 8.24
N ALA A 325 23.79 -5.65 7.06
CA ALA A 325 24.22 -7.04 6.89
C ALA A 325 25.73 -7.23 7.15
N GLN A 326 26.57 -6.29 6.70
CA GLN A 326 28.02 -6.29 6.97
C GLN A 326 28.32 -6.07 8.46
N ARG A 327 27.66 -5.10 9.12
CA ARG A 327 27.75 -4.91 10.59
C ARG A 327 27.40 -6.19 11.35
N ARG A 328 26.33 -6.89 10.93
CA ARG A 328 25.87 -8.16 11.50
C ARG A 328 26.88 -9.29 11.29
N GLU A 329 27.45 -9.44 10.09
CA GLU A 329 28.46 -10.46 9.82
C GLU A 329 29.74 -10.24 10.64
N ALA A 330 30.22 -9.00 10.75
CA ALA A 330 31.34 -8.65 11.63
C ALA A 330 31.06 -8.97 13.12
N ARG A 331 29.84 -8.73 13.59
CA ARG A 331 29.38 -9.02 14.97
C ARG A 331 29.31 -10.52 15.26
N MET A 332 28.88 -11.30 14.26
CA MET A 332 28.92 -12.77 14.32
C MET A 332 30.35 -13.32 14.26
N ALA A 333 31.24 -12.74 13.44
CA ALA A 333 32.64 -13.16 13.35
C ALA A 333 33.39 -12.90 14.68
N ALA A 334 33.31 -11.68 15.22
CA ALA A 334 33.99 -11.30 16.46
C ALA A 334 33.60 -12.19 17.67
N THR A 335 32.34 -12.63 17.74
CA THR A 335 31.84 -13.44 18.86
C THR A 335 32.20 -14.94 18.78
N ARG A 336 32.67 -15.44 17.62
CA ARG A 336 33.10 -16.85 17.46
C ARG A 336 34.47 -17.17 18.08
N HIS A 337 35.27 -16.18 18.44
CA HIS A 337 36.65 -16.35 18.91
C HIS A 337 36.84 -16.16 20.43
N LEU A 338 35.74 -16.16 21.20
CA LEU A 338 35.81 -16.01 22.66
C LEU A 338 36.25 -17.31 23.34
N ASP A 339 37.30 -17.23 24.15
CA ASP A 339 37.83 -18.29 25.01
C ASP A 339 36.88 -18.55 26.19
N TRP A 340 35.98 -19.53 26.03
CA TRP A 340 35.01 -19.98 27.04
C TRP A 340 35.59 -21.10 27.91
N LYS A 341 35.42 -21.00 29.22
CA LYS A 341 35.83 -22.01 30.20
C LYS A 341 34.70 -22.33 31.16
N ASP A 342 34.49 -23.61 31.44
CA ASP A 342 33.53 -24.05 32.46
C ASP A 342 33.97 -23.57 33.85
N VAL A 343 33.02 -23.03 34.61
CA VAL A 343 33.26 -22.46 35.95
C VAL A 343 32.14 -22.86 36.91
N PRO A 344 32.43 -23.00 38.22
CA PRO A 344 31.38 -23.07 39.23
C PRO A 344 30.45 -21.85 39.11
N CYS A 345 29.12 -22.06 39.08
CA CYS A 345 28.14 -20.97 38.95
C CYS A 345 28.24 -19.91 40.06
N THR A 346 28.90 -20.21 41.19
CA THR A 346 29.28 -19.27 42.24
C THR A 346 30.31 -18.22 41.82
N ARG A 347 31.06 -18.44 40.73
CA ARG A 347 31.97 -17.46 40.11
C ARG A 347 31.29 -16.54 39.08
N THR A 348 30.04 -16.83 38.71
CA THR A 348 29.25 -15.98 37.80
C THR A 348 28.32 -15.08 38.62
N ARG A 349 28.04 -13.86 38.14
CA ARG A 349 27.06 -12.97 38.80
C ARG A 349 25.60 -13.38 38.52
N LEU A 350 25.33 -14.18 37.50
CA LEU A 350 24.01 -14.77 37.22
C LEU A 350 23.41 -15.40 38.48
N VAL A 351 22.15 -15.07 38.81
CA VAL A 351 21.35 -15.88 39.75
C VAL A 351 20.99 -17.18 39.05
N THR A 352 21.42 -18.31 39.62
CA THR A 352 21.34 -19.64 39.00
C THR A 352 20.58 -20.62 39.90
N VAL A 353 19.90 -21.58 39.31
CA VAL A 353 19.24 -22.69 40.02
C VAL A 353 20.15 -23.90 40.10
N ALA A 354 19.91 -24.78 41.08
CA ALA A 354 20.63 -26.05 41.20
C ALA A 354 20.51 -26.89 39.92
N GLY A 355 21.62 -27.49 39.49
CA GLY A 355 21.69 -28.27 38.24
C GLY A 355 22.01 -27.46 36.97
N MET A 356 22.17 -26.14 37.05
CA MET A 356 22.76 -25.36 35.95
C MET A 356 24.25 -25.67 35.80
N ALA A 357 24.69 -25.90 34.55
CA ALA A 357 26.08 -25.84 34.15
C ALA A 357 26.43 -24.40 33.77
N CYS A 358 27.60 -23.90 34.17
CA CYS A 358 28.02 -22.53 33.92
C CYS A 358 29.39 -22.45 33.27
N ASN A 359 29.57 -21.48 32.38
CA ASN A 359 30.85 -21.12 31.80
C ASN A 359 31.01 -19.61 31.70
N ALA A 360 32.25 -19.15 31.56
CA ALA A 360 32.57 -17.75 31.42
C ALA A 360 33.75 -17.55 30.47
N THR A 361 33.84 -16.37 29.87
CA THR A 361 34.99 -15.98 29.05
C THR A 361 36.07 -15.34 29.89
N SER A 362 37.30 -15.31 29.37
CA SER A 362 38.25 -14.25 29.71
C SER A 362 37.70 -12.87 29.30
N PRO A 363 38.06 -11.75 29.96
CA PRO A 363 37.67 -10.42 29.50
C PRO A 363 38.26 -10.07 28.13
N TYR A 364 37.43 -9.56 27.22
CA TYR A 364 37.75 -9.27 25.81
C TYR A 364 37.35 -7.83 25.45
N GLU A 365 37.82 -7.30 24.30
CA GLU A 365 37.51 -5.93 23.86
C GLU A 365 36.21 -5.83 23.04
N GLY A 366 35.51 -4.71 23.17
CA GLY A 366 34.29 -4.41 22.41
C GLY A 366 34.55 -4.30 20.90
N GLN A 367 33.54 -4.65 20.09
CA GLN A 367 33.66 -4.75 18.63
C GLN A 367 34.02 -3.42 17.94
N ASP A 368 33.68 -2.29 18.55
CA ASP A 368 33.99 -0.93 18.09
C ASP A 368 35.18 -0.29 18.85
N GLY A 369 35.91 -1.09 19.65
CA GLY A 369 36.98 -0.64 20.54
C GLY A 369 36.50 0.08 21.80
N ARG A 370 35.18 0.23 22.03
CA ARG A 370 34.65 0.97 23.19
C ARG A 370 34.51 0.08 24.41
N GLY A 371 35.65 -0.14 25.06
CA GLY A 371 35.73 -0.80 26.36
C GLY A 371 35.91 -2.31 26.29
N ARG A 372 35.88 -2.93 27.47
CA ARG A 372 36.17 -4.33 27.71
C ARG A 372 34.99 -4.99 28.41
N PHE A 373 34.73 -6.23 28.03
CA PHE A 373 33.55 -6.98 28.46
C PHE A 373 33.93 -8.39 28.90
N GLN A 374 33.13 -8.96 29.78
CA GLN A 374 33.17 -10.38 30.10
C GLN A 374 31.79 -11.00 29.84
N ARG A 375 31.76 -12.26 29.41
CA ARG A 375 30.52 -13.03 29.31
C ARG A 375 30.52 -14.17 30.33
N SER A 376 29.37 -14.38 30.97
CA SER A 376 29.06 -15.58 31.76
C SER A 376 27.77 -16.17 31.23
N ALA A 377 27.68 -17.49 31.07
CA ALA A 377 26.43 -18.16 30.72
C ALA A 377 26.11 -19.29 31.69
N ALA A 378 24.82 -19.59 31.82
CA ALA A 378 24.29 -20.68 32.64
C ALA A 378 23.17 -21.42 31.88
N GLY A 379 23.28 -22.73 31.76
CA GLY A 379 22.35 -23.57 31.02
C GLY A 379 21.86 -24.77 31.84
N ILE A 380 20.59 -25.13 31.68
CA ILE A 380 19.99 -26.35 32.25
C ILE A 380 18.97 -26.94 31.28
N HIS A 381 18.97 -28.27 31.16
CA HIS A 381 17.91 -29.02 30.48
C HIS A 381 17.47 -30.20 31.36
N VAL A 382 16.23 -30.16 31.85
CA VAL A 382 15.66 -31.19 32.74
C VAL A 382 14.19 -31.41 32.38
N GLY A 383 13.79 -32.67 32.19
CA GLY A 383 12.39 -33.06 31.96
C GLY A 383 11.76 -32.42 30.71
N GLY A 384 12.55 -32.13 29.67
CA GLY A 384 12.09 -31.42 28.46
C GLY A 384 12.12 -29.88 28.55
N THR A 385 12.25 -29.34 29.77
CA THR A 385 12.39 -27.90 30.01
C THR A 385 13.83 -27.47 29.71
N SER A 386 14.03 -26.42 28.92
CA SER A 386 15.35 -25.80 28.70
C SER A 386 15.36 -24.38 29.25
N THR A 387 16.43 -23.99 29.95
CA THR A 387 16.72 -22.57 30.25
C THR A 387 18.16 -22.28 29.91
N TYR A 388 18.41 -21.17 29.21
CA TYR A 388 19.75 -20.68 28.91
C TYR A 388 19.82 -19.17 29.19
N LEU A 389 20.80 -18.78 29.98
CA LEU A 389 21.09 -17.41 30.38
C LEU A 389 22.47 -17.02 29.87
N LEU A 390 22.59 -15.82 29.31
CA LEU A 390 23.83 -15.12 29.03
C LEU A 390 23.81 -13.80 29.79
N LEU A 391 24.90 -13.49 30.48
CA LEU A 391 25.18 -12.21 31.12
C LEU A 391 26.40 -11.61 30.43
N ILE A 392 26.26 -10.41 29.90
CA ILE A 392 27.35 -9.62 29.31
C ILE A 392 27.61 -8.44 30.23
N GLU A 393 28.83 -8.29 30.72
CA GLU A 393 29.20 -7.31 31.76
C GLU A 393 30.36 -6.43 31.31
N ALA A 394 30.34 -5.15 31.70
CA ALA A 394 31.48 -4.26 31.58
C ALA A 394 32.61 -4.72 32.55
N ALA A 395 33.78 -5.03 32.00
CA ALA A 395 34.92 -5.57 32.75
C ALA A 395 35.73 -4.48 33.51
N ASP A 396 35.49 -3.20 33.22
CA ASP A 396 36.09 -2.05 33.90
C ASP A 396 35.10 -0.86 33.97
N ALA A 397 35.44 0.16 34.74
CA ALA A 397 34.59 1.32 35.00
C ALA A 397 34.40 2.26 33.79
N SER A 398 35.35 2.24 32.84
CA SER A 398 35.28 2.98 31.57
C SER A 398 34.34 2.34 30.54
N SER A 399 33.99 1.08 30.75
CA SER A 399 33.18 0.28 29.83
C SER A 399 31.69 0.32 30.20
N ALA A 400 30.83 0.38 29.20
CA ALA A 400 29.37 0.29 29.34
C ALA A 400 28.78 -0.44 28.11
N HIS A 401 27.82 -1.32 28.34
CA HIS A 401 27.12 -2.06 27.29
C HIS A 401 26.03 -1.17 26.67
N GLU A 402 25.91 -1.18 25.34
CA GLU A 402 24.82 -0.46 24.64
C GLU A 402 23.46 -1.07 25.00
N ALA A 403 22.45 -0.22 25.23
CA ALA A 403 21.08 -0.68 25.43
C ALA A 403 20.49 -1.13 24.09
N LEU A 404 19.71 -2.22 24.08
CA LEU A 404 18.91 -2.58 22.91
C LEU A 404 17.88 -1.47 22.65
N ASN A 405 17.84 -0.98 21.41
CA ASN A 405 16.80 -0.06 20.97
C ASN A 405 15.44 -0.79 20.99
N PRO A 406 14.42 -0.33 21.72
CA PRO A 406 13.10 -0.98 21.72
C PRO A 406 12.43 -1.01 20.34
N ASP A 407 12.79 -0.10 19.44
CA ASP A 407 12.25 -0.05 18.08
C ASP A 407 13.00 -0.99 17.10
N ASP A 408 14.06 -1.69 17.56
CA ASP A 408 14.85 -2.65 16.78
C ASP A 408 14.54 -4.10 17.22
N GLU A 409 13.36 -4.57 16.84
CA GLU A 409 12.88 -5.93 17.10
C GLU A 409 13.71 -6.99 16.34
N ASP A 410 14.29 -6.63 15.19
CA ASP A 410 15.16 -7.49 14.40
C ASP A 410 16.45 -7.86 15.16
N ASP A 411 17.15 -6.89 15.79
CA ASP A 411 18.40 -7.18 16.52
C ASP A 411 18.14 -8.11 17.73
N PHE A 412 16.99 -7.95 18.41
CA PHE A 412 16.53 -8.86 19.46
C PHE A 412 16.26 -10.28 18.91
N ILE A 413 15.46 -10.40 17.85
CA ILE A 413 15.07 -11.69 17.26
C ILE A 413 16.30 -12.44 16.74
N ILE A 414 17.23 -11.73 16.08
CA ILE A 414 18.50 -12.27 15.59
C ILE A 414 19.32 -12.81 16.77
N GLU A 415 19.46 -12.06 17.86
CA GLU A 415 20.29 -12.49 18.98
C GLU A 415 19.74 -13.74 19.69
N ILE A 416 18.45 -13.80 20.02
CA ILE A 416 17.89 -15.01 20.65
C ILE A 416 17.85 -16.18 19.66
N SER A 417 17.69 -15.93 18.36
CA SER A 417 17.86 -16.95 17.32
C SER A 417 19.28 -17.55 17.35
N ASN A 418 20.33 -16.74 17.50
CA ASN A 418 21.69 -17.25 17.67
C ASN A 418 21.84 -18.16 18.91
N PHE A 419 21.28 -17.78 20.08
CA PHE A 419 21.33 -18.63 21.28
C PHE A 419 20.57 -19.96 21.13
N THR A 420 19.51 -19.99 20.33
CA THR A 420 18.77 -21.21 19.99
C THR A 420 19.38 -21.98 18.81
N ARG A 421 20.52 -21.55 18.26
CA ARG A 421 21.15 -22.08 17.03
C ARG A 421 20.21 -22.05 15.81
N ASN A 422 19.49 -20.94 15.65
CA ASN A 422 18.49 -20.65 14.61
C ASN A 422 17.30 -21.62 14.61
N ASN A 423 16.98 -22.21 15.77
CA ASN A 423 15.83 -23.11 15.94
C ASN A 423 14.56 -22.40 16.42
N ALA A 424 14.44 -21.08 16.28
CA ALA A 424 13.27 -20.30 16.68
C ALA A 424 12.40 -19.89 15.48
N ARG A 425 11.08 -20.04 15.58
CA ARG A 425 10.09 -19.70 14.55
C ARG A 425 8.81 -19.15 15.19
N GLY A 426 8.00 -18.42 14.41
CA GLY A 426 6.70 -17.92 14.88
C GLY A 426 6.82 -17.00 16.09
N TRP A 427 7.65 -15.96 15.96
CA TRP A 427 7.85 -14.94 16.99
C TRP A 427 6.56 -14.13 17.23
N SER A 428 6.25 -13.86 18.50
CA SER A 428 5.30 -12.81 18.86
C SER A 428 5.99 -11.44 18.83
N PRO A 429 5.23 -10.34 18.69
CA PRO A 429 5.76 -9.00 18.92
C PRO A 429 6.47 -8.87 20.28
N LEU A 430 7.47 -8.00 20.34
CA LEU A 430 8.25 -7.68 21.53
C LEU A 430 7.38 -7.02 22.62
N VAL A 431 7.50 -7.50 23.86
CA VAL A 431 6.72 -7.04 25.01
C VAL A 431 7.64 -6.55 26.13
N GLY A 432 7.47 -5.30 26.54
CA GLY A 432 8.19 -4.72 27.69
C GLY A 432 7.67 -5.26 29.03
N TYR A 433 8.59 -5.70 29.91
CA TYR A 433 8.28 -6.13 31.27
C TYR A 433 9.51 -6.05 32.20
N ALA A 434 9.30 -5.65 33.46
CA ALA A 434 10.33 -5.55 34.50
C ALA A 434 11.62 -4.81 34.07
N GLY A 435 11.46 -3.74 33.28
CA GLY A 435 12.56 -2.92 32.72
C GLY A 435 13.29 -3.53 31.51
N GLY A 436 12.96 -4.77 31.13
CA GLY A 436 13.47 -5.44 29.93
C GLY A 436 12.37 -5.75 28.91
N TYR A 437 12.68 -6.64 27.97
CA TYR A 437 11.78 -7.05 26.89
C TYR A 437 11.79 -8.57 26.71
N TYR A 438 10.67 -9.13 26.28
CA TYR A 438 10.56 -10.55 25.91
C TYR A 438 9.71 -10.73 24.65
N ALA A 439 9.94 -11.83 23.93
CA ALA A 439 9.07 -12.30 22.87
C ALA A 439 8.92 -13.83 22.96
N THR A 440 7.72 -14.33 22.71
CA THR A 440 7.46 -15.77 22.65
C THR A 440 7.78 -16.31 21.26
N PHE A 441 8.19 -17.58 21.18
CA PHE A 441 8.44 -18.27 19.92
C PHE A 441 8.17 -19.77 20.07
N THR A 442 8.10 -20.47 18.94
CA THR A 442 8.05 -21.94 18.88
C THR A 442 9.41 -22.45 18.43
N ALA A 443 9.99 -23.39 19.18
CA ALA A 443 11.22 -24.07 18.77
C ALA A 443 10.95 -25.04 17.60
N VAL A 444 11.98 -25.37 16.81
CA VAL A 444 11.89 -26.35 15.70
C VAL A 444 11.44 -27.75 16.18
N ASP A 445 11.67 -28.09 17.45
CA ASP A 445 11.17 -29.31 18.11
C ASP A 445 9.72 -29.20 18.63
N GLY A 446 9.00 -28.11 18.30
CA GLY A 446 7.60 -27.89 18.66
C GLY A 446 7.37 -27.36 20.08
N ARG A 447 8.43 -27.07 20.85
CA ARG A 447 8.28 -26.52 22.21
C ARG A 447 7.91 -25.03 22.19
N SER A 448 7.03 -24.65 23.12
CA SER A 448 6.73 -23.25 23.42
C SER A 448 7.87 -22.64 24.23
N CYS A 449 8.36 -21.48 23.78
CA CYS A 449 9.50 -20.79 24.37
C CYS A 449 9.24 -19.29 24.54
N VAL A 450 10.02 -18.68 25.43
CA VAL A 450 10.17 -17.22 25.54
C VAL A 450 11.64 -16.86 25.47
N GLY A 451 11.98 -15.91 24.59
CA GLY A 451 13.25 -15.21 24.55
C GLY A 451 13.16 -13.90 25.32
N PHE A 452 14.25 -13.44 25.93
CA PHE A 452 14.25 -12.22 26.73
C PHE A 452 15.58 -11.49 26.77
N THR A 453 15.50 -10.19 27.08
CA THR A 453 16.61 -9.31 27.45
C THR A 453 16.22 -8.50 28.68
N LYS A 454 17.16 -8.23 29.58
CA LYS A 454 16.96 -7.46 30.80
C LYS A 454 18.20 -6.60 31.10
N PRO A 455 18.08 -5.26 31.04
CA PRO A 455 19.20 -4.37 31.32
C PRO A 455 19.56 -4.37 32.80
N GLY A 456 20.84 -4.13 33.10
CA GLY A 456 21.32 -3.77 34.42
C GLY A 456 21.19 -2.28 34.74
N PRO A 457 21.86 -1.79 35.80
CA PRO A 457 21.96 -0.37 36.09
C PRO A 457 22.58 0.41 34.93
N ALA A 458 22.20 1.69 34.80
CA ALA A 458 22.81 2.60 33.84
C ALA A 458 24.23 3.01 34.27
N ARG A 459 25.14 3.15 33.30
CA ARG A 459 26.52 3.62 33.47
C ARG A 459 26.88 4.54 32.31
N GLY A 460 27.02 5.84 32.59
CA GLY A 460 27.21 6.85 31.56
C GLY A 460 26.04 6.85 30.57
N THR A 461 26.32 6.62 29.29
CA THR A 461 25.34 6.51 28.21
C THR A 461 24.89 5.07 27.92
N GLY A 462 25.36 4.08 28.68
CA GLY A 462 25.03 2.65 28.50
C GLY A 462 24.64 1.96 29.81
N LEU A 463 24.91 0.66 29.89
CA LEU A 463 24.53 -0.24 30.99
C LEU A 463 25.77 -0.88 31.61
N GLU A 464 25.74 -1.21 32.90
CA GLU A 464 26.80 -1.99 33.55
C GLU A 464 26.85 -3.44 33.02
N TRP A 465 25.68 -4.00 32.74
CA TRP A 465 25.51 -5.35 32.24
C TRP A 465 24.15 -5.51 31.55
N VAL A 466 23.99 -6.60 30.81
CA VAL A 466 22.71 -7.06 30.26
C VAL A 466 22.59 -8.58 30.41
N ILE A 467 21.43 -9.05 30.87
CA ILE A 467 21.06 -10.46 30.83
C ILE A 467 20.23 -10.70 29.58
N ARG A 468 20.52 -11.78 28.85
CA ARG A 468 19.80 -12.22 27.65
C ARG A 468 19.61 -13.73 27.74
N GLY A 469 18.59 -14.29 27.10
CA GLY A 469 18.39 -15.74 27.20
C GLY A 469 17.06 -16.24 26.65
N TYR A 470 16.81 -17.52 26.90
CA TYR A 470 15.52 -18.15 26.60
C TYR A 470 15.13 -19.20 27.65
N HIS A 471 13.82 -19.44 27.74
CA HIS A 471 13.21 -20.53 28.50
C HIS A 471 12.18 -21.25 27.63
N CYS A 472 12.22 -22.58 27.58
CA CYS A 472 11.31 -23.43 26.81
C CYS A 472 10.69 -24.50 27.71
N VAL A 473 9.38 -24.69 27.62
CA VAL A 473 8.66 -25.75 28.33
C VAL A 473 8.61 -27.06 27.52
N PRO A 474 8.31 -28.22 28.13
CA PRO A 474 8.21 -29.49 27.41
C PRO A 474 7.15 -29.47 26.29
N ALA A 475 7.34 -30.30 25.25
CA ALA A 475 6.43 -30.37 24.12
C ALA A 475 4.99 -30.73 24.57
N GLY A 476 3.99 -30.17 23.90
CA GLY A 476 2.59 -30.27 24.30
C GLY A 476 2.19 -29.35 25.48
N ARG A 477 3.10 -28.52 26.00
CA ARG A 477 2.77 -27.40 26.92
C ARG A 477 3.02 -26.05 26.26
N THR A 478 2.26 -25.05 26.70
CA THR A 478 2.37 -23.66 26.23
C THR A 478 2.66 -22.76 27.42
N LEU A 479 3.67 -21.89 27.29
CA LEU A 479 3.99 -20.90 28.32
C LEU A 479 2.84 -19.91 28.51
N GLN A 480 2.41 -19.75 29.76
CA GLN A 480 1.38 -18.79 30.15
C GLN A 480 2.01 -17.45 30.59
N ALA A 481 1.23 -16.36 30.56
CA ALA A 481 1.74 -15.02 30.80
C ALA A 481 2.29 -14.80 32.23
N ASP A 482 1.74 -15.49 33.23
CA ASP A 482 2.24 -15.56 34.60
C ASP A 482 3.59 -16.29 34.68
N GLN A 483 3.73 -17.42 33.97
CA GLN A 483 4.96 -18.21 33.91
C GLN A 483 6.09 -17.42 33.25
N ILE A 484 5.78 -16.68 32.17
CA ILE A 484 6.74 -15.80 31.49
C ILE A 484 7.20 -14.68 32.42
N ARG A 485 6.29 -14.04 33.18
CA ARG A 485 6.65 -13.03 34.18
C ARG A 485 7.52 -13.61 35.28
N ALA A 486 7.18 -14.79 35.81
CA ALA A 486 8.00 -15.48 36.81
C ALA A 486 9.42 -15.80 36.30
N VAL A 487 9.56 -16.19 35.03
CA VAL A 487 10.88 -16.33 34.38
C VAL A 487 11.60 -14.98 34.32
N MET A 488 10.95 -13.91 33.85
CA MET A 488 11.55 -12.57 33.76
C MET A 488 11.97 -12.00 35.12
N ASP A 489 11.17 -12.21 36.17
CA ASP A 489 11.41 -11.70 37.52
C ASP A 489 12.50 -12.49 38.26
N ALA A 490 12.68 -13.77 37.94
CA ALA A 490 13.80 -14.57 38.42
C ALA A 490 15.15 -14.12 37.85
N GLN A 491 15.18 -13.53 36.64
CA GLN A 491 16.45 -13.10 36.01
C GLN A 491 17.03 -11.88 36.71
N LYS A 492 18.18 -12.06 37.37
CA LYS A 492 18.94 -11.04 38.09
C LYS A 492 20.44 -11.35 38.03
N ALA A 493 21.27 -10.31 38.06
CA ALA A 493 22.68 -10.43 38.44
C ALA A 493 22.82 -10.11 39.94
N ARG A 494 23.84 -10.67 40.56
CA ARG A 494 24.24 -10.47 41.97
C ARG A 494 25.14 -9.25 42.17
#